data_AF-A0A846W7T7-F1
#
_entry.id   AF-A0A846W7T7-F1
#
_cell.length_a   1.000
_cell.length_b   1.000
_cell.length_c   1.000
_cell.angle_alpha   90.00
_cell.angle_beta   90.00
_cell.angle_gamma   90.00
#
_symmetry.space_group_name_H-M   'P 1'
#
loop_
_entity.id
_entity.type
_entity.pdbx_description
1 polymer ?
#
loop_
_entity_poly.entity_id
_entity_poly.type
_entity_poly.pdbx_seq_one_letter_code
_entity_poly.pdbx_strand_id
1 'polypeptide(L)'
;MSSLNVDPDGLRNTQPAFTSVASTITTAAQQLAAVIAAEGECWGGDEIGAAFAKNYTPGVEPGQQAITGLATVMTQLGTNMVTIADTFQNQDTGHAGQIAQAEGAL
;
A
#
# COMPACT_ATOMS: atom_id res chain seq x y z
N MET A 1 19.89 16.33 23.55
CA MET A 1 18.93 15.24 23.27
C MET A 1 17.75 15.88 22.58
N SER A 2 17.45 15.48 21.34
CA SER A 2 16.25 15.96 20.65
C SER A 2 15.07 15.14 21.13
N SER A 3 14.06 15.77 21.74
CA SER A 3 12.81 15.10 22.09
C SER A 3 12.02 14.84 20.80
N LEU A 4 11.77 13.57 20.49
CA LEU A 4 10.90 13.19 19.40
C LEU A 4 9.45 13.36 19.87
N ASN A 5 8.71 14.29 19.25
CA ASN A 5 7.28 14.44 19.48
C ASN A 5 6.54 13.81 18.29
N VAL A 6 5.83 12.71 18.55
CA VAL A 6 5.00 12.01 17.57
C VAL A 6 3.54 12.26 17.94
N ASP A 7 2.69 12.48 16.93
CA ASP A 7 1.23 12.49 17.08
C ASP A 7 0.68 11.11 16.65
N PRO A 8 0.39 10.19 17.60
CA PRO A 8 -0.07 8.84 17.26
C PRO A 8 -1.43 8.86 16.58
N ASP A 9 -2.31 9.79 16.96
CA ASP A 9 -3.65 9.90 16.37
C ASP A 9 -3.55 10.43 14.94
N GLY A 10 -2.69 11.43 14.70
CA GLY A 10 -2.33 11.89 13.37
C GLY A 10 -1.84 10.76 12.47
N LEU A 11 -0.94 9.90 12.97
CA LEU A 11 -0.46 8.73 12.23
C LEU A 11 -1.57 7.74 11.89
N ARG A 12 -2.42 7.36 12.86
CA ARG A 12 -3.57 6.46 12.60
C ARG A 12 -4.53 7.04 11.58
N ASN A 13 -4.77 8.35 11.64
CA ASN A 13 -5.67 9.06 10.73
C ASN A 13 -5.17 9.11 9.28
N THR A 14 -3.91 8.74 9.01
CA THR A 14 -3.42 8.58 7.62
C THR A 14 -3.86 7.26 6.97
N GLN A 15 -4.17 6.23 7.76
CA GLN A 15 -4.51 4.90 7.26
C GLN A 15 -5.70 4.92 6.27
N PRO A 16 -6.82 5.61 6.55
CA PRO A 16 -7.94 5.65 5.62
C PRO A 16 -7.58 6.22 4.25
N ALA A 17 -6.68 7.21 4.18
CA ALA A 17 -6.23 7.78 2.92
C ALA A 17 -5.42 6.77 2.10
N PHE A 18 -4.48 6.05 2.73
CA PHE A 18 -3.74 4.97 2.10
C PHE A 18 -4.65 3.84 1.60
N THR A 19 -5.63 3.43 2.41
CA THR A 19 -6.63 2.43 2.02
C THR A 19 -7.48 2.91 0.85
N SER A 20 -7.89 4.18 0.83
CA SER A 20 -8.64 4.77 -0.28
C SER A 20 -7.83 4.75 -1.57
N VAL A 21 -6.55 5.14 -1.53
CA VAL A 21 -5.67 5.10 -2.71
C VAL A 21 -5.47 3.66 -3.19
N ALA A 22 -5.24 2.70 -2.28
CA ALA A 22 -5.14 1.29 -2.63
C ALA A 22 -6.41 0.79 -3.34
N SER A 23 -7.59 1.13 -2.83
CA SER A 23 -8.88 0.76 -3.44
C SER A 23 -9.06 1.34 -4.84
N THR A 24 -8.67 2.61 -5.05
CA THR A 24 -8.68 3.24 -6.37
C THR A 24 -7.77 2.50 -7.35
N ILE A 25 -6.55 2.15 -6.92
CA ILE A 25 -5.60 1.40 -7.76
C ILE A 25 -6.17 0.02 -8.11
N THR A 26 -6.69 -0.72 -7.13
CA THR A 26 -7.31 -2.04 -7.36
C THR A 26 -8.47 -1.95 -8.35
N THR A 27 -9.34 -0.95 -8.21
CA THR A 27 -10.48 -0.75 -9.11
C THR A 27 -10.01 -0.46 -10.54
N ALA A 28 -9.04 0.44 -10.70
CA ALA A 28 -8.49 0.77 -12.01
C ALA A 28 -7.78 -0.44 -12.66
N ALA A 29 -7.05 -1.24 -11.87
CA ALA A 29 -6.40 -2.46 -12.34
C ALA A 29 -7.41 -3.50 -12.83
N GLN A 30 -8.51 -3.70 -12.09
CA GLN A 30 -9.59 -4.60 -12.47
C GLN A 30 -10.29 -4.15 -13.75
N GLN A 31 -10.55 -2.86 -13.90
CA GLN A 31 -11.13 -2.29 -15.12
C GLN A 31 -10.20 -2.49 -16.32
N LEU A 32 -8.91 -2.20 -16.16
CA LEU A 32 -7.90 -2.41 -17.20
C LEU A 32 -7.83 -3.89 -17.61
N ALA A 33 -7.78 -4.80 -16.64
CA ALA A 33 -7.74 -6.24 -16.91
C ALA A 33 -8.99 -6.72 -17.66
N ALA A 34 -10.18 -6.21 -17.29
CA ALA A 34 -11.42 -6.53 -17.97
C ALA A 34 -11.44 -6.06 -19.42
N VAL A 35 -10.95 -4.84 -19.70
CA VAL A 35 -10.85 -4.31 -21.07
C VAL A 35 -9.85 -5.14 -21.89
N ILE A 36 -8.66 -5.44 -21.35
CA ILE A 36 -7.67 -6.27 -22.04
C ILE A 36 -8.24 -7.66 -22.37
N ALA A 37 -8.96 -8.28 -21.43
CA ALA A 37 -9.58 -9.59 -21.64
C ALA A 37 -10.71 -9.55 -22.69
N ALA A 38 -11.48 -8.46 -22.75
CA ALA A 38 -12.57 -8.29 -23.70
C ALA A 38 -12.07 -8.07 -25.14
N GLU A 39 -10.97 -7.35 -25.32
CA GLU A 39 -10.36 -7.09 -26.62
C GLU A 39 -9.76 -8.36 -27.25
N GLY A 40 -9.21 -9.28 -26.43
CA GLY A 40 -8.56 -10.49 -26.93
C GLY A 40 -7.35 -10.18 -27.82
N GLU A 41 -7.07 -11.03 -28.82
CA GLU A 41 -6.01 -10.76 -29.79
C GLU A 41 -6.45 -9.72 -30.83
N CYS A 42 -6.07 -8.46 -30.61
CA CYS A 42 -6.45 -7.33 -31.46
C CYS A 42 -5.43 -7.02 -32.59
N TRP A 43 -4.34 -7.78 -32.70
CA TRP A 43 -3.21 -7.46 -33.58
C TRP A 43 -3.36 -7.93 -35.02
N GLY A 44 -4.32 -8.82 -35.30
CA GLY A 44 -4.45 -9.49 -36.60
C GLY A 44 -3.50 -10.69 -36.73
N GLY A 45 -3.86 -11.64 -37.60
CA GLY A 45 -3.11 -12.89 -37.79
C GLY A 45 -2.02 -12.82 -38.86
N ASP A 46 -1.74 -11.64 -39.41
CA ASP A 46 -0.68 -11.44 -40.40
C ASP A 46 0.71 -11.30 -39.74
N GLU A 47 1.75 -11.20 -40.56
CA GLU A 47 3.13 -11.09 -40.09
C GLU A 47 3.34 -9.86 -39.18
N ILE A 48 2.66 -8.75 -39.48
CA ILE A 48 2.75 -7.52 -38.70
C ILE A 48 2.10 -7.77 -37.33
N GLY A 49 0.88 -8.29 -37.31
CA GLY A 49 0.13 -8.60 -36.09
C GLY A 49 0.87 -9.59 -35.19
N ALA A 50 1.45 -10.65 -35.76
CA ALA A 50 2.28 -11.60 -35.03
C ALA A 50 3.53 -10.94 -34.42
N ALA A 51 4.17 -10.00 -35.14
CA ALA A 51 5.33 -9.27 -34.64
C ALA A 51 4.96 -8.32 -33.47
N PHE A 52 3.78 -7.69 -33.51
CA PHE A 52 3.27 -6.90 -32.37
C PHE A 52 2.96 -7.79 -31.17
N ALA A 53 2.20 -8.87 -31.36
CA ALA A 53 1.84 -9.80 -30.28
C ALA A 53 3.08 -10.36 -29.57
N LYS A 54 4.12 -10.74 -30.33
CA LYS A 54 5.39 -11.24 -29.78
C LYS A 54 6.06 -10.26 -28.81
N ASN A 55 5.95 -8.96 -29.04
CA ASN A 55 6.62 -7.95 -28.23
C ASN A 55 5.76 -7.39 -27.09
N TYR A 56 4.43 -7.37 -27.24
CA TYR A 56 3.53 -6.73 -26.26
C TYR A 56 2.81 -7.72 -25.34
N THR A 57 2.40 -8.89 -25.84
CA THR A 57 1.68 -9.89 -25.02
C THR A 57 2.47 -10.35 -23.78
N PRO A 58 3.80 -10.59 -23.84
CA PRO A 58 4.56 -10.99 -22.66
C PRO A 58 4.57 -9.94 -21.53
N GLY A 59 4.31 -8.67 -21.83
CA GLY A 59 4.29 -7.59 -20.85
C GLY A 59 2.97 -7.46 -20.07
N VAL A 60 1.90 -8.13 -20.52
CA VAL A 60 0.56 -7.96 -19.95
C VAL A 60 0.51 -8.45 -18.51
N GLU A 61 0.93 -9.69 -18.25
CA GLU A 61 0.89 -10.27 -16.90
C GLU A 61 1.82 -9.53 -15.92
N PRO A 62 3.11 -9.27 -16.23
CA PRO A 62 3.98 -8.50 -15.34
C PRO A 62 3.45 -7.08 -15.07
N GLY A 63 2.85 -6.44 -16.08
CA GLY A 63 2.23 -5.12 -15.92
C GLY A 63 1.04 -5.14 -14.96
N GLN A 64 0.13 -6.11 -15.10
CA GLN A 64 -1.00 -6.28 -14.20
C GLN A 64 -0.57 -6.61 -12.76
N GLN A 65 0.45 -7.46 -12.61
CA GLN A 65 1.04 -7.77 -11.30
C GLN A 65 1.67 -6.55 -10.65
N ALA A 66 2.40 -5.72 -11.41
CA ALA A 66 3.02 -4.50 -10.89
C ALA A 66 1.97 -3.49 -10.36
N ILE A 67 0.88 -3.27 -11.10
CA ILE A 67 -0.21 -2.37 -10.67
C ILE A 67 -0.90 -2.93 -9.42
N THR A 68 -1.17 -4.23 -9.39
CA THR A 68 -1.77 -4.88 -8.20
C THR A 68 -0.85 -4.79 -7.00
N GLY A 69 0.46 -4.98 -7.19
CA GLY A 69 1.48 -4.83 -6.16
C GLY A 69 1.52 -3.42 -5.57
N LEU A 70 1.28 -2.38 -6.37
CA LEU A 70 1.20 -1.01 -5.88
C LEU A 70 0.04 -0.81 -4.88
N ALA A 71 -1.13 -1.39 -5.14
CA ALA A 71 -2.25 -1.35 -4.18
C ALA A 71 -1.90 -2.02 -2.85
N THR A 72 -1.20 -3.16 -2.90
CA THR A 72 -0.70 -3.86 -1.71
C THR A 72 0.28 -2.99 -0.92
N VAL A 73 1.22 -2.33 -1.60
CA VAL A 73 2.18 -1.42 -0.94
C VAL A 73 1.44 -0.27 -0.25
N MET A 74 0.44 0.35 -0.89
CA MET A 74 -0.33 1.43 -0.28
C MET A 74 -1.08 0.96 0.96
N THR A 75 -1.69 -0.22 0.92
CA THR A 75 -2.33 -0.82 2.09
C THR A 75 -1.34 -1.05 3.22
N GLN A 76 -0.16 -1.59 2.90
CA GLN A 76 0.89 -1.85 3.87
C GLN A 76 1.42 -0.56 4.52
N LEU A 77 1.56 0.53 3.75
CA LEU A 77 1.94 1.83 4.28
C LEU A 77 0.94 2.32 5.32
N GLY A 78 -0.37 2.22 5.04
CA GLY A 78 -1.42 2.55 6.01
C GLY A 78 -1.32 1.73 7.29
N THR A 79 -1.14 0.41 7.17
CA THR A 79 -0.92 -0.49 8.33
C THR A 79 0.33 -0.10 9.12
N ASN A 80 1.43 0.25 8.44
CA ASN A 80 2.67 0.62 9.09
C ASN A 80 2.52 1.92 9.90
N MET A 81 1.73 2.89 9.44
CA MET A 81 1.46 4.12 10.20
C MET A 81 0.75 3.82 11.53
N VAL A 82 -0.21 2.90 11.52
CA VAL A 82 -0.88 2.43 12.76
C VAL A 82 0.11 1.72 13.68
N THR A 83 0.92 0.80 13.15
CA THR A 83 1.94 0.09 13.93
C THR A 83 2.92 1.04 14.62
N ILE A 84 3.35 2.10 13.92
CA ILE A 84 4.24 3.12 14.49
C ILE A 84 3.53 3.89 15.61
N ALA A 85 2.27 4.29 15.40
CA ALA A 85 1.46 4.98 16.40
C ALA A 85 1.31 4.15 17.69
N ASP A 86 0.97 2.87 17.54
CA ASP A 86 0.78 1.95 18.66
C ASP A 86 2.09 1.69 19.40
N THR A 87 3.20 1.54 18.67
CA THR A 87 4.52 1.37 19.27
C THR A 87 4.91 2.58 20.13
N PHE A 88 4.68 3.80 19.61
CA PHE A 88 5.00 5.02 20.34
C PHE A 88 4.14 5.18 21.58
N GLN A 89 2.82 5.01 21.47
CA GLN A 89 1.90 5.15 22.59
C GLN A 89 2.16 4.11 23.69
N ASN A 90 2.52 2.88 23.33
CA ASN A 90 2.88 1.83 24.27
C ASN A 90 4.18 2.16 25.04
N GLN A 91 5.18 2.71 24.35
CA GLN A 91 6.43 3.14 24.99
C GLN A 91 6.19 4.31 25.96
N ASP A 92 5.42 5.31 25.55
CA ASP A 92 5.10 6.47 26.39
C ASP A 92 4.33 6.07 27.66
N THR A 93 3.28 5.26 27.50
CA THR A 93 2.49 4.74 28.62
C THR A 93 3.33 3.86 29.55
N GLY A 94 4.22 3.04 28.97
CA GLY A 94 5.14 2.18 29.73
C GLY A 94 6.13 2.98 30.58
N HIS A 95 6.74 4.03 30.01
CA HIS A 95 7.65 4.91 30.74
C HIS A 95 6.92 5.71 31.82
N ALA A 96 5.73 6.24 31.53
CA ALA A 96 4.91 6.94 32.53
C ALA A 96 4.58 6.03 33.73
N GLY A 97 4.23 4.76 33.48
CA GLY A 97 3.98 3.77 34.54
C GLY A 97 5.22 3.47 35.39
N GLN A 98 6.41 3.40 34.79
CA GLN A 98 7.68 3.23 35.52
C GLN A 98 8.01 4.44 36.39
N ILE A 99 7.79 5.66 35.89
CA ILE A 99 7.99 6.90 36.65
C ILE A 99 7.05 6.95 37.85
N ALA A 100 5.75 6.68 37.65
CA ALA A 100 4.77 6.67 38.74
C ALA A 100 5.10 5.64 39.84
N GLN A 101 5.63 4.47 39.46
CA GLN A 101 6.09 3.47 40.42
C GLN A 101 7.32 3.93 41.21
N ALA A 102 8.27 4.60 40.54
CA ALA A 102 9.46 5.14 41.19
C ALA A 102 9.12 6.28 42.17
N GLU A 103 8.17 7.15 41.81
CA GLU A 103 7.70 8.24 42.67
C GLU A 103 6.90 7.73 43.89
N GLY A 104 6.10 6.68 43.73
CA GLY A 104 5.37 6.07 44.85
C GLY A 104 6.22 5.25 45.82
N ALA A 105 7.48 4.97 45.47
CA ALA A 105 8.45 4.26 46.30
C ALA A 105 9.36 5.18 47.14
N LEU A 106 9.21 6.51 46.99
CA LEU A 106 9.90 7.56 47.75
C LEU A 106 8.98 8.15 48.83
#